data_AF-A0A7J7U5I2-F1
#
_entry.id   AF-A0A7J7U5I2-F1
#
_cell.length_a   1.000
_cell.length_b   1.000
_cell.length_c   1.000
_cell.angle_alpha   90.00
_cell.angle_beta   90.00
_cell.angle_gamma   90.00
#
_symmetry.space_group_name_H-M   'P 1'
#
loop_
_entity.id
_entity.type
_entity.pdbx_description
1 polymer ?
#
loop_
_entity_poly.entity_id
_entity_poly.type
_entity_poly.pdbx_seq_one_letter_code
_entity_poly.pdbx_strand_id
1 'polypeptide(L)'
;MGAFLDKPKTEKHNAHGAGNGLRYGLSSMQGWRVEMEDAHTAVGSRDNMSIVLVCFPNAPKVSDEAVRKDSELDKHLESRIEEIMEKFSEEGMPDLAHVMRVLSAENIPNLPPGGGLAGKRNIIEAVYSRLNPHRENDGGAGDLEDPW
;
A
#
# COMPACT_ATOMS: atom_id res chain seq x y z
N MET A 1 -7.63 -11.83 -31.63
CA MET A 1 -7.50 -12.77 -30.49
C MET A 1 -6.50 -12.15 -29.55
N GLY A 2 -7.02 -11.46 -28.53
CA GLY A 2 -6.26 -10.50 -27.72
C GLY A 2 -5.54 -11.16 -26.55
N ALA A 3 -4.46 -10.53 -26.11
CA ALA A 3 -3.57 -10.96 -25.03
C ALA A 3 -4.20 -10.91 -23.61
N PHE A 4 -5.53 -11.01 -23.50
CA PHE A 4 -6.30 -10.84 -22.26
C PHE A 4 -7.20 -12.05 -21.96
N LEU A 5 -7.40 -12.34 -20.68
CA LEU A 5 -8.29 -13.36 -20.13
C LEU A 5 -9.72 -12.82 -19.97
N ASP A 6 -10.72 -13.72 -19.99
CA ASP A 6 -12.12 -13.36 -19.75
C ASP A 6 -12.41 -12.88 -18.32
N LYS A 7 -11.55 -13.25 -17.36
CA LYS A 7 -11.59 -12.83 -15.96
C LYS A 7 -10.17 -12.83 -15.37
N PRO A 8 -9.85 -11.95 -14.42
CA PRO A 8 -8.53 -11.91 -13.81
C PRO A 8 -8.35 -13.12 -12.89
N LYS A 9 -7.14 -13.69 -12.86
CA LYS A 9 -6.83 -14.78 -11.92
C LYS A 9 -6.31 -14.20 -10.61
N THR A 10 -7.20 -14.04 -9.65
CA THR A 10 -6.86 -13.48 -8.33
C THR A 10 -6.16 -14.46 -7.40
N GLU A 11 -5.94 -15.70 -7.84
CA GLU A 11 -5.18 -16.69 -7.09
C GLU A 11 -3.71 -16.27 -6.99
N LYS A 12 -3.23 -16.19 -5.75
CA LYS A 12 -1.83 -15.90 -5.43
C LYS A 12 -1.04 -17.19 -5.41
N HIS A 13 0.01 -17.25 -6.22
CA HIS A 13 0.98 -18.33 -6.17
C HIS A 13 2.13 -17.94 -5.24
N ASN A 14 2.22 -18.62 -4.11
CA ASN A 14 3.29 -18.42 -3.14
C ASN A 14 4.30 -19.57 -3.27
N ALA A 15 5.58 -19.24 -3.28
CA ALA A 15 6.65 -20.22 -3.19
C ALA A 15 7.68 -19.74 -2.18
N HIS A 16 8.21 -20.64 -1.35
CA HIS A 16 9.31 -20.33 -0.44
C HIS A 16 10.27 -21.51 -0.37
N GLY A 17 11.51 -21.25 0.00
CA GLY A 17 12.51 -22.31 0.09
C GLY A 17 13.83 -21.86 0.70
N ALA A 18 14.74 -22.82 0.86
CA ALA A 18 16.07 -22.61 1.38
C ALA A 18 17.08 -23.54 0.68
N GLY A 19 18.30 -23.05 0.45
CA GLY A 19 19.38 -23.81 -0.19
C GLY A 19 20.66 -22.97 -0.33
N ASN A 20 21.84 -23.60 -0.33
CA ASN A 20 23.16 -22.93 -0.41
C ASN A 20 23.35 -21.77 0.59
N GLY A 21 22.77 -21.87 1.79
CA GLY A 21 22.82 -20.82 2.81
C GLY A 21 21.89 -19.61 2.55
N LEU A 22 21.03 -19.68 1.53
CA LEU A 22 20.06 -18.67 1.17
C LEU A 22 18.64 -19.13 1.50
N ARG A 23 17.76 -18.16 1.78
CA ARG A 23 16.31 -18.37 1.91
C ARG A 23 15.60 -17.42 0.95
N TYR A 24 14.55 -17.89 0.31
CA TYR A 24 13.75 -17.08 -0.62
C TYR A 24 12.26 -17.20 -0.32
N GLY A 25 11.53 -16.14 -0.67
CA GLY A 25 10.08 -16.10 -0.74
C GLY A 25 9.67 -15.43 -2.06
N LEU A 26 8.66 -16.00 -2.71
CA LEU A 26 8.05 -15.55 -3.94
C LEU A 26 6.54 -15.46 -3.71
N SER A 27 5.93 -14.38 -4.17
CA SER A 27 4.48 -14.28 -4.30
C SER A 27 4.20 -13.60 -5.63
N SER A 28 3.39 -14.24 -6.47
CA SER A 28 2.92 -13.67 -7.73
C SER A 28 1.41 -13.86 -7.87
N MET A 29 0.76 -12.97 -8.61
CA MET A 29 -0.66 -13.05 -8.96
C MET A 29 -0.81 -12.70 -10.44
N GLN A 30 -1.51 -13.54 -11.21
CA GLN A 30 -1.75 -13.30 -12.63
C GLN A 30 -3.06 -12.53 -12.83
N GLY A 31 -3.01 -11.26 -13.13
CA GLY A 31 -4.18 -10.46 -13.50
C GLY A 31 -4.74 -10.84 -14.88
N TRP A 32 -4.94 -9.84 -15.75
CA TRP A 32 -5.73 -10.01 -16.96
C TRP A 32 -4.95 -10.47 -18.19
N ARG A 33 -3.62 -10.39 -18.19
CA ARG A 33 -2.79 -10.74 -19.37
C ARG A 33 -2.49 -12.24 -19.46
N VAL A 34 -2.19 -12.74 -20.66
CA VAL A 34 -1.83 -14.14 -20.92
C VAL A 34 -0.38 -14.48 -20.52
N GLU A 35 0.57 -13.54 -20.67
CA GLU A 35 1.99 -13.71 -20.28
C GLU A 35 2.46 -12.56 -19.37
N MET A 36 3.42 -12.83 -18.48
CA MET A 36 3.96 -11.89 -17.48
C MET A 36 5.24 -11.20 -18.00
N GLU A 37 5.29 -9.87 -17.93
CA GLU A 37 6.50 -9.04 -18.12
C GLU A 37 6.70 -8.21 -16.82
N ASP A 38 7.85 -8.34 -16.14
CA ASP A 38 8.01 -8.08 -14.68
C ASP A 38 8.34 -6.63 -14.20
N ALA A 39 7.99 -6.37 -12.91
CA ALA A 39 8.63 -5.56 -11.80
C ALA A 39 7.65 -4.61 -11.06
N HIS A 40 7.64 -4.51 -9.70
CA HIS A 40 6.65 -3.66 -9.00
C HIS A 40 7.10 -2.67 -7.91
N THR A 41 6.59 -1.44 -8.10
CA THR A 41 6.34 -0.38 -7.13
C THR A 41 4.83 -0.14 -7.15
N ALA A 42 4.15 -0.08 -6.00
CA ALA A 42 2.71 0.23 -5.98
C ALA A 42 2.48 1.73 -6.19
N VAL A 43 2.59 2.15 -7.46
CA VAL A 43 2.15 3.44 -8.01
C VAL A 43 1.23 3.10 -9.16
N GLY A 44 -0.09 3.32 -9.02
CA GLY A 44 -1.09 3.22 -10.10
C GLY A 44 -1.15 1.91 -10.91
N SER A 45 -0.35 0.89 -10.59
CA SER A 45 -0.15 -0.25 -11.48
C SER A 45 -1.38 -1.17 -11.46
N ARG A 46 -2.08 -1.17 -12.59
CA ARG A 46 -3.20 -2.08 -12.89
C ARG A 46 -2.74 -3.37 -13.58
N ASP A 47 -1.43 -3.60 -13.68
CA ASP A 47 -0.85 -4.78 -14.30
C ASP A 47 -0.44 -5.84 -13.24
N ASN A 48 0.01 -6.99 -13.72
CA ASN A 48 0.55 -8.06 -12.90
C ASN A 48 1.84 -7.58 -12.21
N MET A 49 1.92 -7.81 -10.90
CA MET A 49 3.07 -7.39 -10.09
C MET A 49 3.70 -8.62 -9.43
N SER A 50 4.91 -8.97 -9.89
CA SER A 50 5.76 -10.00 -9.29
C SER A 50 7.03 -9.36 -8.75
N ILE A 51 7.51 -9.83 -7.58
CA ILE A 51 8.82 -9.46 -7.03
C ILE A 51 9.52 -10.71 -6.52
N VAL A 52 10.82 -10.79 -6.78
CA VAL A 52 11.71 -11.78 -6.19
C VAL A 52 12.73 -11.04 -5.36
N LEU A 53 12.75 -11.30 -4.04
CA LEU A 53 13.74 -10.75 -3.13
C LEU A 53 14.70 -11.87 -2.70
N VAL A 54 15.98 -11.70 -3.03
CA VAL A 54 17.06 -12.61 -2.61
C VAL A 54 17.96 -11.88 -1.62
N CYS A 55 17.99 -12.37 -0.37
CA CYS A 55 18.80 -11.79 0.71
C CYS A 55 20.05 -12.63 0.99
N PHE A 56 21.23 -12.02 0.88
CA PHE A 56 22.50 -12.63 1.26
C PHE A 56 22.74 -12.55 2.78
N PRO A 57 23.72 -13.29 3.35
CA PRO A 57 24.02 -13.24 4.78
C PRO A 57 24.27 -11.82 5.32
N ASN A 58 24.86 -10.94 4.52
CA ASN A 58 25.14 -9.53 4.85
C ASN A 58 23.99 -8.57 4.52
N ALA A 59 22.82 -9.06 4.12
CA ALA A 59 21.64 -8.22 3.94
C ALA A 59 21.28 -7.52 5.27
N PRO A 60 20.77 -6.26 5.21
CA PRO A 60 20.37 -5.50 6.39
C PRO A 60 19.52 -6.33 7.34
N LYS A 61 19.81 -6.23 8.63
CA LYS A 61 19.01 -6.88 9.67
C LYS A 61 17.95 -5.93 10.17
N VAL A 62 16.93 -6.50 10.80
CA VAL A 62 15.95 -5.72 11.56
C VAL A 62 16.71 -4.89 12.59
N SER A 63 16.40 -3.60 12.63
CA SER A 63 16.98 -2.65 13.59
C SER A 63 15.88 -2.17 14.52
N ASP A 64 16.11 -2.26 15.83
CA ASP A 64 15.17 -1.77 16.85
C ASP A 64 14.89 -0.27 16.70
N GLU A 65 15.89 0.50 16.25
CA GLU A 65 15.72 1.93 15.97
C GLU A 65 14.76 2.15 14.79
N ALA A 66 14.86 1.33 13.73
CA ALA A 66 13.98 1.42 12.57
C ALA A 66 12.55 1.04 12.96
N VAL A 67 12.36 -0.02 13.76
CA VAL A 67 11.05 -0.44 14.29
C VAL A 67 10.44 0.67 15.15
N ARG A 68 11.24 1.30 16.02
CA ARG A 68 10.77 2.41 16.86
C ARG A 68 10.34 3.61 16.02
N LYS A 69 11.17 4.03 15.05
CA LYS A 69 10.84 5.15 14.14
C LYS A 69 9.58 4.88 13.32
N ASP A 70 9.40 3.65 12.88
CA ASP A 70 8.21 3.23 12.14
C ASP A 70 6.93 3.34 13.00
N SER A 71 7.00 2.89 14.26
CA SER A 71 5.90 3.02 15.21
C SER A 71 5.61 4.48 15.61
N GLU A 72 6.65 5.31 15.75
CA GLU A 72 6.49 6.75 16.02
C GLU A 72 5.80 7.46 14.84
N LEU A 73 6.16 7.10 13.60
CA LEU A 73 5.51 7.62 12.39
C LEU A 73 4.04 7.18 12.31
N ASP A 74 3.73 5.92 12.61
CA ASP A 74 2.35 5.42 12.59
C ASP A 74 1.46 6.17 13.59
N LYS A 75 1.95 6.40 14.81
CA LYS A 75 1.25 7.22 15.82
C LYS A 75 1.07 8.67 15.36
N HIS A 76 2.09 9.25 14.74
CA HIS A 76 1.99 10.59 14.20
C HIS A 76 0.90 10.68 13.13
N LEU A 77 0.88 9.73 12.19
CA LEU A 77 -0.15 9.66 11.15
C LEU A 77 -1.55 9.48 11.75
N GLU A 78 -1.71 8.61 12.75
CA GLU A 78 -2.99 8.40 13.45
C GLU A 78 -3.51 9.72 14.04
N SER A 79 -2.68 10.45 14.82
CA SER A 79 -3.07 11.74 15.37
C SER A 79 -3.39 12.80 14.29
N ARG A 80 -2.61 12.84 13.20
CA ARG A 80 -2.88 13.77 12.10
C ARG A 80 -4.21 13.48 11.42
N ILE A 81 -4.54 12.21 11.20
CA ILE A 81 -5.83 11.81 10.60
C ILE A 81 -6.97 12.19 11.52
N GLU A 82 -6.86 11.91 12.83
CA GLU A 82 -7.87 12.32 13.82
C GLU A 82 -8.14 13.83 13.77
N GLU A 83 -7.09 14.65 13.76
CA GLU A 83 -7.23 16.11 13.61
C GLU A 83 -7.91 16.53 12.30
N ILE A 84 -7.61 15.86 11.19
CA ILE A 84 -8.26 16.12 9.90
C ILE A 84 -9.75 15.76 10.04
N MET A 85 -10.08 14.59 10.55
CA MET A 85 -11.47 14.14 10.69
C MET A 85 -12.29 15.07 11.60
N GLU A 86 -11.70 15.59 12.68
CA GLU A 86 -12.35 16.55 13.58
C GLU A 86 -12.60 17.91 12.92
N LYS A 87 -11.61 18.47 12.21
CA LYS A 87 -11.74 19.77 11.54
C LYS A 87 -12.87 19.83 10.51
N PHE A 88 -13.10 18.73 9.80
CA PHE A 88 -14.12 18.65 8.76
C PHE A 88 -15.47 18.13 9.28
N SER A 89 -15.61 17.88 10.59
CA SER A 89 -16.88 17.44 11.18
C SER A 89 -18.03 18.45 11.03
N GLU A 90 -17.71 19.75 10.88
CA GLU A 90 -18.70 20.82 10.72
C GLU A 90 -19.11 21.09 9.25
N GLU A 91 -18.24 20.83 8.28
CA GLU A 91 -18.46 21.09 6.84
C GLU A 91 -18.88 19.85 6.05
N GLY A 92 -18.76 18.66 6.65
CA GLY A 92 -19.05 17.37 6.03
C GLY A 92 -17.83 16.46 6.05
N MET A 93 -18.05 15.19 6.43
CA MET A 93 -16.97 14.24 6.65
C MET A 93 -16.14 14.01 5.37
N PRO A 94 -14.81 14.19 5.41
CA PRO A 94 -13.97 14.07 4.23
C PRO A 94 -13.91 12.61 3.78
N ASP A 95 -13.67 12.39 2.49
CA ASP A 95 -13.34 11.06 1.98
C ASP A 95 -11.85 10.75 2.11
N LEU A 96 -11.50 9.48 1.90
CA LEU A 96 -10.12 9.01 2.00
C LEU A 96 -9.20 9.75 1.01
N ALA A 97 -9.68 10.09 -0.19
CA ALA A 97 -8.90 10.81 -1.19
C ALA A 97 -8.54 12.22 -0.71
N HIS A 98 -9.48 12.90 -0.06
CA HIS A 98 -9.26 14.19 0.57
C HIS A 98 -8.24 14.09 1.72
N VAL A 99 -8.38 13.10 2.61
CA VAL A 99 -7.42 12.85 3.69
C VAL A 99 -6.01 12.62 3.14
N MET A 100 -5.88 11.77 2.12
CA MET A 100 -4.59 11.51 1.46
C MET A 100 -4.01 12.76 0.82
N ARG A 101 -4.83 13.61 0.19
CA ARG A 101 -4.38 14.88 -0.41
C ARG A 101 -3.87 15.87 0.64
N VAL A 102 -4.55 15.99 1.78
CA VAL A 102 -4.11 16.85 2.89
C VAL A 102 -2.78 16.36 3.43
N LEU A 103 -2.67 15.07 3.76
CA LEU A 103 -1.43 14.47 4.27
C LEU A 103 -0.26 14.60 3.27
N SER A 104 -0.53 14.49 1.96
CA SER A 104 0.49 14.63 0.91
C SER A 104 0.99 16.07 0.75
N ALA A 105 0.17 17.06 1.12
CA ALA A 105 0.56 18.47 1.11
C ALA A 105 1.36 18.87 2.37
N GLU A 106 1.32 18.05 3.43
CA GLU A 106 2.10 18.25 4.64
C GLU A 106 3.52 17.68 4.46
N ASN A 107 4.51 18.34 5.08
CA ASN A 107 5.89 17.84 5.08
C ASN A 107 6.09 16.83 6.23
N ILE A 108 5.64 15.60 6.03
CA ILE A 108 5.71 14.53 7.04
C ILE A 108 7.14 13.93 7.06
N PRO A 109 7.89 14.05 8.15
CA PRO A 109 9.25 13.53 8.24
C PRO A 109 9.26 12.01 8.37
N ASN A 110 10.41 11.39 8.04
CA ASN A 110 10.69 9.96 8.24
C ASN A 110 9.79 8.98 7.47
N LEU A 111 9.07 9.46 6.44
CA LEU A 111 8.35 8.56 5.54
C LEU A 111 9.28 7.50 4.92
N PRO A 112 8.78 6.29 4.62
CA PRO A 112 9.57 5.25 3.99
C PRO A 112 10.27 5.76 2.72
N PRO A 113 11.60 5.58 2.59
CA PRO A 113 12.31 6.03 1.41
C PRO A 113 11.76 5.34 0.15
N GLY A 114 11.56 6.10 -0.91
CA GLY A 114 10.93 5.64 -2.16
C GLY A 114 9.40 5.56 -2.07
N GLY A 115 8.87 4.78 -1.13
CA GLY A 115 7.42 4.56 -0.98
C GLY A 115 6.63 5.77 -0.51
N GLY A 116 7.25 6.70 0.22
CA GLY A 116 6.60 7.91 0.72
C GLY A 116 5.32 7.63 1.50
N LEU A 117 4.31 8.48 1.34
CA LEU A 117 3.01 8.31 1.99
C LEU A 117 2.24 7.08 1.47
N ALA A 118 2.42 6.71 0.20
CA ALA A 118 1.78 5.51 -0.37
C ALA A 118 2.23 4.23 0.37
N GLY A 119 3.48 4.17 0.84
CA GLY A 119 3.99 3.09 1.69
C GLY A 119 3.30 2.98 3.07
N LYS A 120 2.53 4.00 3.47
CA LYS A 120 1.75 4.05 4.71
C LYS A 120 0.23 4.09 4.48
N ARG A 121 -0.23 3.87 3.25
CA ARG A 121 -1.67 3.87 2.91
C ARG A 121 -2.50 2.94 3.80
N ASN A 122 -1.98 1.75 4.12
CA ASN A 122 -2.71 0.76 4.93
C ASN A 122 -3.05 1.28 6.34
N ILE A 123 -2.13 1.98 7.02
CA ILE A 123 -2.43 2.54 8.34
C ILE A 123 -3.40 3.72 8.23
N ILE A 124 -3.27 4.53 7.18
CA ILE A 124 -4.18 5.65 6.92
C ILE A 124 -5.61 5.14 6.70
N GLU A 125 -5.78 4.11 5.87
CA GLU A 125 -7.07 3.46 5.62
C GLU A 125 -7.65 2.84 6.90
N ALA A 126 -6.83 2.14 7.68
CA ALA A 126 -7.28 1.53 8.93
C ALA A 126 -7.79 2.55 9.95
N VAL A 127 -7.07 3.66 10.15
CA VAL A 127 -7.47 4.74 11.05
C VAL A 127 -8.72 5.45 10.52
N TYR A 128 -8.75 5.77 9.23
CA TYR A 128 -9.92 6.40 8.60
C TYR A 128 -11.18 5.53 8.74
N SER A 129 -11.11 4.23 8.45
CA SER A 129 -12.23 3.30 8.60
C SER A 129 -12.70 3.18 10.05
N ARG A 130 -11.78 3.18 11.02
CA ARG A 130 -12.11 3.17 12.46
C ARG A 130 -12.88 4.43 12.87
N LEU A 131 -12.51 5.58 12.32
CA LEU A 131 -13.15 6.88 12.58
C LEU A 131 -14.43 7.07 11.75
N ASN A 132 -14.62 6.30 10.68
CA ASN A 132 -15.78 6.36 9.78
C ASN A 132 -16.47 5.00 9.51
N PRO A 133 -16.99 4.31 10.55
CA PRO A 133 -17.50 2.95 10.42
C PRO A 133 -18.81 2.84 9.60
N HIS A 134 -19.51 3.93 9.34
CA HIS A 134 -20.82 3.91 8.67
C HIS A 134 -20.77 4.04 7.14
N ARG A 135 -19.58 4.23 6.55
CA ARG A 135 -19.43 4.52 5.11
C ARG A 135 -19.20 3.29 4.22
N GLU A 136 -19.22 2.07 4.75
CA GLU A 136 -19.03 0.84 3.95
C GLU A 136 -20.11 0.61 2.86
N ASN A 137 -21.19 1.40 2.80
CA ASN A 137 -22.34 1.13 1.92
C ASN A 137 -22.55 2.13 0.75
N ASP A 138 -21.75 3.18 0.60
CA ASP A 138 -21.86 4.08 -0.56
C ASP A 138 -20.75 3.81 -1.59
N GLY A 139 -21.03 2.82 -2.44
CA GLY A 139 -20.83 2.95 -3.88
C GLY A 139 -19.39 2.98 -4.42
N GLY A 140 -18.98 1.85 -4.98
CA GLY A 140 -18.32 1.87 -6.29
C GLY A 140 -16.81 1.68 -6.27
N ALA A 141 -16.40 0.45 -6.60
CA ALA A 141 -15.16 0.20 -7.32
C ALA A 141 -15.23 0.77 -8.76
N GLY A 142 -15.54 2.06 -8.89
CA GLY A 142 -15.71 2.78 -10.16
C GLY A 142 -14.78 3.97 -10.23
N ASP A 143 -13.88 3.95 -11.21
CA ASP A 143 -13.04 5.06 -11.67
C ASP A 143 -12.18 5.78 -10.62
N LEU A 144 -11.16 5.07 -10.15
CA LEU A 144 -9.88 5.72 -9.85
C LEU A 144 -9.19 6.10 -11.18
N GLU A 145 -9.67 7.11 -11.90
CA GLU A 145 -8.76 7.85 -12.78
C GLU A 145 -7.79 8.61 -11.85
N ASP A 146 -6.70 7.95 -11.51
CA ASP A 146 -5.57 8.56 -10.83
C ASP A 146 -4.84 9.43 -11.86
N PRO A 147 -4.77 10.78 -11.70
CA PRO A 147 -4.03 11.62 -12.64
C PRO A 147 -2.50 11.59 -12.37
N TRP A 148 -2.00 10.49 -11.83
CA TRP A 148 -0.57 10.26 -11.57
C TRP A 148 -0.06 9.09 -12.41
#